data_AF-A0A1X9PUI5-F1
#
_entry.id   AF-A0A1X9PUI5-F1
#
_cell.length_a   1.000
_cell.length_b   1.000
_cell.length_c   1.000
_cell.angle_alpha   90.00
_cell.angle_beta   90.00
_cell.angle_gamma   90.00
#
_symmetry.space_group_name_H-M   'P 1'
#
loop_
_entity.id
_entity.type
_entity.pdbx_description
1 polymer ?
#
loop_
_entity_poly.entity_id
_entity_poly.type
_entity_poly.pdbx_seq_one_letter_code
_entity_poly.pdbx_strand_id
1 'polypeptide(L)' 'MAKSKGARIIITLECTSCRTININDKRKAGVFRYTTNKNRKNTPTRLELKKFCPNCNSHIIFKEIK' A
#
# COMPACT_ATOMS: atom_id res chain seq x y z
N MET A 1 26.50 -7.39 -17.00
CA MET A 1 25.40 -8.34 -16.78
C MET A 1 24.26 -7.64 -16.05
N ALA A 2 23.13 -7.40 -16.71
CA ALA A 2 21.95 -6.85 -16.05
C ALA A 2 21.37 -7.90 -15.09
N LYS A 3 21.51 -7.68 -13.78
CA LYS A 3 20.89 -8.54 -12.75
C LYS A 3 19.40 -8.61 -13.02
N SER A 4 18.89 -9.78 -13.37
CA SER A 4 17.48 -10.00 -13.64
C SER A 4 16.67 -9.66 -12.38
N LYS A 5 15.87 -8.59 -12.45
CA LYS A 5 14.91 -8.20 -11.39
C LYS A 5 13.73 -9.19 -11.28
N GLY A 6 13.93 -10.47 -11.62
CA GLY A 6 12.83 -11.43 -11.82
C GLY A 6 12.07 -11.79 -10.54
N ALA A 7 12.71 -11.70 -9.37
CA ALA A 7 12.10 -12.07 -8.09
C ALA A 7 11.56 -10.86 -7.30
N ARG A 8 12.15 -9.66 -7.47
CA ARG A 8 11.78 -8.47 -6.70
C ARG A 8 10.92 -7.55 -7.56
N ILE A 9 9.65 -7.44 -7.21
CA ILE A 9 8.64 -6.68 -7.95
C ILE A 9 8.25 -5.42 -7.18
N ILE A 10 7.94 -4.36 -7.92
CA ILE A 10 7.34 -3.14 -7.37
C ILE A 10 5.85 -3.42 -7.19
N ILE A 11 5.35 -3.17 -5.99
CA ILE A 11 3.94 -3.31 -5.61
C ILE A 11 3.40 -1.99 -5.07
N THR A 12 2.09 -1.86 -5.18
CA THR A 12 1.36 -0.71 -4.65
C THR A 12 0.48 -1.15 -3.49
N LEU A 13 0.67 -0.53 -2.34
CA LEU A 13 -0.13 -0.72 -1.15
C LEU A 13 -1.15 0.41 -1.03
N GLU A 14 -2.43 0.06 -0.97
CA GLU A 14 -3.54 1.00 -0.89
C GLU A 14 -4.18 1.00 0.48
N CYS A 15 -4.53 2.20 0.93
CA CYS A 15 -5.25 2.42 2.16
C CYS A 15 -6.67 1.82 2.09
N THR A 16 -7.02 0.93 3.02
CA THR A 16 -8.36 0.34 3.10
C THR A 16 -9.42 1.31 3.62
N SER A 17 -9.07 2.13 4.62
CA SER A 17 -10.00 3.05 5.29
C SER A 17 -10.27 4.34 4.50
N CYS A 18 -9.41 4.69 3.53
CA CYS A 18 -9.57 5.90 2.71
C CYS A 18 -10.84 5.85 1.86
N ARG A 19 -11.44 4.68 1.63
CA ARG A 19 -12.68 4.57 0.85
C ARG A 19 -13.93 4.58 1.73
N THR A 20 -13.81 4.15 2.98
CA THR A 20 -14.93 4.00 3.92
C THR A 20 -15.15 5.23 4.80
N ILE A 21 -14.09 5.98 5.12
CA ILE A 21 -14.20 7.19 5.94
C ILE A 21 -14.91 8.31 5.17
N ASN A 22 -15.72 9.13 5.83
CA ASN A 22 -16.38 10.28 5.20
C ASN A 22 -15.36 11.35 4.77
N ILE A 23 -15.70 12.14 3.76
CA ILE A 23 -14.82 13.21 3.25
C ILE A 23 -14.51 14.26 4.33
N ASN A 24 -15.45 14.52 5.24
CA ASN A 24 -15.29 15.49 6.33
C ASN A 24 -14.24 15.06 7.37
N ASP A 25 -14.01 13.76 7.53
CA ASP A 25 -13.03 13.20 8.49
C ASP A 25 -11.64 13.01 7.85
N LYS A 26 -11.50 13.27 6.54
CA LYS A 26 -10.23 13.16 5.82
C LYS A 26 -9.58 14.53 5.67
N ARG A 27 -8.27 14.59 5.89
CA ARG A 27 -7.48 15.80 5.61
C ARG A 27 -7.40 16.14 4.12
N LYS A 28 -7.47 15.12 3.26
CA LYS A 28 -7.36 15.27 1.79
C LYS A 28 -8.31 14.32 1.09
N ALA A 29 -8.89 14.80 0.00
CA ALA A 29 -9.71 13.98 -0.89
C ALA A 29 -8.87 12.89 -1.58
N GLY A 30 -9.46 11.72 -1.79
CA GLY A 30 -8.85 10.60 -2.50
C GLY A 30 -8.19 9.54 -1.62
N VAL A 31 -7.58 8.56 -2.30
CA VAL A 31 -6.98 7.36 -1.68
C VAL A 31 -5.46 7.46 -1.68
N PHE A 32 -4.85 7.27 -0.51
CA PHE A 32 -3.41 7.26 -0.38
C PHE A 32 -2.81 5.89 -0.76
N ARG A 33 -1.70 5.91 -1.50
CA ARG A 33 -0.99 4.72 -1.96
C ARG A 33 0.51 4.81 -1.67
N TYR A 34 1.10 3.70 -1.25
CA TYR A 34 2.54 3.53 -1.12
C TYR A 34 3.09 2.64 -2.23
N THR A 35 4.30 2.96 -2.69
CA THR A 35 5.06 2.10 -3.60
C THR A 35 6.15 1.40 -2.83
N THR A 36 6.19 0.08 -2.86
CA THR A 36 7.22 -0.71 -2.16
C THR A 36 7.70 -1.87 -3.04
N ASN A 37 8.81 -2.48 -2.67
CA ASN A 37 9.33 -3.65 -3.37
C ASN A 37 9.08 -4.90 -2.54
N LYS A 38 8.44 -5.93 -3.10
CA LYS A 38 8.34 -7.26 -2.49
C LYS A 38 9.11 -8.31 -3.28
N ASN A 39 9.55 -9.36 -2.60
CA ASN A 39 10.14 -10.53 -3.25
C ASN A 39 9.06 -11.60 -3.44
N ARG A 40 8.63 -11.83 -4.68
CA ARG A 40 7.55 -12.77 -5.03
C ARG A 40 7.85 -14.22 -4.62
N LYS A 41 9.14 -14.59 -4.55
CA LYS A 41 9.57 -15.94 -4.13
C LYS A 41 9.39 -16.18 -2.62
N ASN A 42 9.70 -15.17 -1.81
CA ASN A 42 9.67 -15.30 -0.35
C ASN A 42 8.27 -14.99 0.21
N THR A 43 7.57 -14.02 -0.39
CA THR A 43 6.23 -13.60 0.01
C THR A 43 5.30 -13.69 -1.20
N PRO A 44 4.75 -14.89 -1.49
CA PRO A 44 3.84 -15.09 -2.61
C PRO A 44 2.45 -14.49 -2.34
N THR A 45 2.05 -14.38 -1.07
CA THR A 45 0.76 -13.82 -0.66
C THR A 45 0.70 -12.30 -0.84
N ARG A 46 -0.53 -11.76 -0.82
CA ARG A 46 -0.74 -10.30 -0.82
C ARG A 46 -0.26 -9.72 0.49
N LEU A 47 0.48 -8.61 0.39
CA LEU A 47 1.05 -7.94 1.54
C LEU A 47 0.00 -7.04 2.22
N GLU A 48 -0.13 -7.17 3.53
CA GLU A 48 -0.92 -6.26 4.37
C GLU A 48 -0.01 -5.65 5.43
N LEU A 49 0.07 -4.32 5.49
CA LEU A 49 0.93 -3.61 6.44
C LEU A 49 0.18 -2.48 7.13
N LYS A 50 0.37 -2.36 8.45
CA LYS A 50 -0.09 -1.19 9.19
C LYS A 50 0.89 -0.03 8.98
N LYS A 51 0.45 1.01 8.27
CA LYS A 51 1.23 2.22 8.02
C LYS A 51 0.42 3.47 8.30
N PHE A 52 1.11 4.58 8.50
CA PHE A 52 0.48 5.88 8.63
C PHE A 52 -0.21 6.26 7.31
N CYS A 53 -1.40 6.83 7.36
CA CYS A 53 -2.06 7.41 6.20
C CYS A 53 -2.15 8.93 6.38
N PRO A 54 -1.49 9.72 5.52
CA PRO A 54 -1.58 11.18 5.58
C PRO A 54 -3.01 11.71 5.39
N ASN A 55 -3.85 11.00 4.63
CA ASN A 55 -5.23 11.41 4.38
C ASN A 55 -6.14 11.15 5.58
N CYS A 56 -5.96 10.01 6.28
CA CYS A 56 -6.76 9.63 7.44
C CYS A 56 -6.12 10.04 8.79
N ASN A 57 -4.93 10.64 8.76
CA ASN A 57 -4.13 11.06 9.92
C ASN A 57 -3.96 9.97 11.00
N SER A 58 -3.90 8.70 10.61
CA SER A 58 -3.90 7.56 11.53
C SER A 58 -3.14 6.37 10.95
N HIS A 59 -2.70 5.46 11.82
CA HIS A 59 -2.10 4.19 11.42
C HIS A 59 -3.16 3.15 11.12
N ILE A 60 -3.22 2.75 9.87
CA ILE A 60 -4.26 1.90 9.31
C ILE A 60 -3.64 0.80 8.45
N ILE A 61 -4.46 -0.17 8.07
CA ILE A 61 -4.01 -1.30 7.26
C ILE A 61 -4.04 -0.90 5.79
N PHE A 62 -2.88 -1.05 5.15
CA PHE A 62 -2.70 -0.94 3.72
C PHE A 62 -2.61 -2.33 3.10
N LYS A 63 -3.33 -2.55 2.00
CA LYS A 63 -3.37 -3.83 1.27
C LYS A 63 -2.80 -3.68 -0.13
N GLU A 64 -2.10 -4.70 -0.59
CA GLU A 64 -1.62 -4.78 -1.96
C GLU A 64 -2.77 -4.88 -2.98
N ILE A 65 -2.79 -3.98 -3.96
CA ILE A 65 -3.86 -3.94 -4.99
C ILE A 65 -3.61 -4.96 -6.10
N LYS A 66 -2.37 -5.02 -6.61
CA LYS A 66 -2.02 -5.66 -7.88
C LYS A 66 -1.04 -6.79 -7.65
#